data_AF-A0A2D6AIN4-F1
#
_entry.id   AF-A0A2D6AIN4-F1
#
_cell.length_a   1.000
_cell.length_b   1.000
_cell.length_c   1.000
_cell.angle_alpha   90.00
_cell.angle_beta   90.00
_cell.angle_gamma   90.00
#
_symmetry.space_group_name_H-M   'P 1'
#
loop_
_entity.id
_entity.type
_entity.pdbx_description
1 polymer ?
#
loop_
_entity_poly.entity_id
_entity_poly.type
_entity_poly.pdbx_seq_one_letter_code
_entity_poly.pdbx_strand_id
1 'polypeptide(L)'
;MKIINAFSPLMLVNLEEGKDVRFRILDVSVVKELLKEHGVQSYFSRIPLAKHLSDLLEIDIPVVRRKIFLECGDKAILAYYYGAPVEPDSETLPHGGQFMFFYLEILPKTTTSENNEDLVSQISEGLEAHMWDPDEDTEEVGG
;
A
#
# COMPACT_ATOMS: atom_id res chain seq x y z
N MET A 1 4.74 10.42 -15.22
CA MET A 1 4.40 9.30 -14.31
C MET A 1 4.38 9.80 -12.86
N LYS A 2 3.35 9.47 -12.08
CA LYS A 2 3.24 9.86 -10.66
C LYS A 2 4.19 9.00 -9.81
N ILE A 3 4.91 9.59 -8.86
CA ILE A 3 5.69 8.86 -7.85
C ILE A 3 5.29 9.29 -6.43
N ILE A 4 5.00 8.30 -5.58
CA ILE A 4 4.50 8.47 -4.20
C ILE A 4 5.33 7.66 -3.22
N ASN A 5 5.41 8.11 -1.96
CA ASN A 5 6.16 7.43 -0.89
C ASN A 5 5.31 6.50 -0.02
N ALA A 6 3.98 6.54 -0.18
CA ALA A 6 3.02 5.71 0.55
C ALA A 6 1.70 5.68 -0.23
N PHE A 7 0.91 4.63 -0.04
CA PHE A 7 -0.47 4.55 -0.47
C PHE A 7 -1.41 4.59 0.74
N SER A 8 -2.53 5.28 0.61
CA SER A 8 -3.62 5.28 1.59
C SER A 8 -4.95 5.20 0.85
N PRO A 9 -5.95 4.45 1.35
CA PRO A 9 -7.30 4.46 0.79
C PRO A 9 -7.91 5.87 0.68
N LEU A 10 -7.50 6.81 1.54
CA LEU A 10 -7.93 8.21 1.49
C LEU A 10 -7.42 8.98 0.27
N MET A 11 -6.48 8.41 -0.49
CA MET A 11 -6.04 8.97 -1.76
C MET A 11 -7.03 8.65 -2.89
N LEU A 12 -7.93 7.69 -2.73
CA LEU A 12 -8.91 7.35 -3.75
C LEU A 12 -10.07 8.35 -3.74
N VAL A 13 -10.39 8.90 -4.91
CA VAL A 13 -11.61 9.70 -5.12
C VAL A 13 -12.83 8.76 -5.11
N ASN A 14 -14.04 9.22 -4.78
CA ASN A 14 -15.30 8.47 -4.90
C ASN A 14 -15.24 7.02 -4.38
N LEU A 15 -15.05 6.86 -3.07
CA LEU A 15 -14.99 5.52 -2.44
C LEU A 15 -16.29 4.71 -2.58
N GLU A 16 -17.43 5.37 -2.80
CA GLU A 16 -18.76 4.75 -2.95
C GLU A 16 -18.89 3.89 -4.21
N GLU A 17 -18.13 4.19 -5.27
CA GLU A 17 -18.22 3.46 -6.55
C GLU A 17 -17.52 2.09 -6.51
N GLY A 18 -16.73 1.82 -5.46
CA GLY A 18 -15.88 0.64 -5.36
C GLY A 18 -14.74 0.68 -6.39
N LYS A 19 -13.52 0.39 -5.95
CA LYS A 19 -12.33 0.44 -6.82
C LYS A 19 -11.42 -0.74 -6.53
N ASP A 20 -10.86 -1.31 -7.60
CA ASP A 20 -9.83 -2.33 -7.50
C ASP A 20 -8.46 -1.62 -7.55
N VAL A 21 -7.62 -1.85 -6.55
CA VAL A 21 -6.26 -1.31 -6.49
C VAL A 21 -5.29 -2.45 -6.75
N ARG A 22 -4.58 -2.41 -7.88
CA ARG A 22 -3.60 -3.44 -8.23
C ARG A 22 -2.20 -2.96 -7.94
N PHE A 23 -1.42 -3.84 -7.31
CA PHE A 23 -0.01 -3.66 -7.05
C PHE A 23 0.78 -4.73 -7.81
N ARG A 24 1.87 -4.31 -8.47
CA ARG A 24 2.86 -5.23 -9.03
C ARG A 24 4.23 -4.77 -8.58
N ILE A 25 5.04 -5.69 -8.05
CA ILE A 25 6.42 -5.37 -7.69
C ILE A 25 7.18 -5.02 -8.97
N LEU A 26 8.01 -3.98 -8.90
CA LEU A 26 8.90 -3.58 -9.97
C LEU A 26 10.35 -3.65 -9.54
N ASP A 27 11.21 -4.02 -10.47
CA ASP A 27 12.65 -3.85 -10.34
C ASP A 27 13.06 -2.40 -10.55
N VAL A 28 14.18 -2.02 -9.94
CA VAL A 28 14.74 -0.65 -10.00
C VAL A 28 14.97 -0.20 -11.45
N SER A 29 15.45 -1.09 -12.31
CA SER A 29 15.67 -0.80 -13.74
C SER A 29 14.38 -0.41 -14.46
N VAL A 30 13.30 -1.15 -14.23
CA VAL A 30 11.99 -0.89 -14.83
C VAL A 30 11.42 0.45 -14.35
N VAL A 31 11.56 0.75 -13.06
CA VAL A 31 11.13 2.05 -12.51
C VAL A 31 11.88 3.20 -13.18
N LYS A 32 13.20 3.08 -13.31
CA LYS A 32 14.05 4.08 -13.97
C LYS A 32 13.62 4.33 -15.41
N GLU A 33 13.33 3.29 -16.16
CA GLU A 33 12.84 3.39 -17.54
C GLU A 33 11.48 4.11 -17.61
N LEU A 34 10.50 3.68 -16.80
CA LEU A 34 9.15 4.28 -16.78
C LEU A 34 9.17 5.77 -16.41
N LEU A 35 10.02 6.16 -15.46
CA LEU A 35 10.16 7.56 -15.05
C LEU A 35 10.86 8.42 -16.11
N LYS A 36 11.84 7.86 -16.82
CA LYS A 36 12.51 8.56 -17.94
C LYS A 36 11.58 8.74 -19.13
N GLU A 37 10.81 7.72 -19.48
CA GLU A 37 9.88 7.75 -20.62
C GLU A 37 8.72 8.72 -20.39
N HIS A 38 8.09 8.68 -19.22
CA HIS A 38 6.86 9.42 -18.94
C HIS A 38 7.06 10.70 -18.11
N GLY A 39 8.31 11.03 -17.76
CA GLY A 39 8.67 12.11 -16.85
C GLY A 39 8.25 11.87 -15.39
N VAL A 40 8.80 12.65 -14.47
CA VAL A 40 8.52 12.54 -13.03
C VAL A 40 7.48 13.57 -12.60
N GLN A 41 6.37 13.09 -12.05
CA GLN A 41 5.38 13.89 -11.32
C GLN A 41 5.42 13.48 -9.85
N SER A 42 6.27 14.16 -9.07
CA SER A 42 6.51 13.79 -7.68
C SER A 42 5.41 14.28 -6.74
N TYR A 43 5.01 13.40 -5.83
CA TYR A 43 4.26 13.70 -4.61
C TYR A 43 5.01 13.17 -3.38
N PHE A 44 6.33 13.01 -3.53
CA PHE A 44 7.20 12.48 -2.50
C PHE A 44 7.48 13.59 -1.47
N SER A 45 7.19 13.31 -0.19
CA SER A 45 7.18 14.34 0.86
C SER A 45 8.35 14.28 1.85
N ARG A 46 9.17 13.23 1.80
CA ARG A 46 10.27 13.00 2.76
C ARG A 46 11.61 13.36 2.14
N ILE A 47 12.19 14.49 2.56
CA ILE A 47 13.45 15.02 1.99
C ILE A 47 14.60 14.01 2.01
N PRO A 48 14.94 13.36 3.15
CA PRO A 48 16.11 12.48 3.19
C PRO A 48 15.94 11.26 2.29
N LEU A 49 14.73 10.70 2.25
CA LEU A 49 14.40 9.58 1.37
C LEU A 49 14.39 9.96 -0.10
N ALA A 50 13.94 11.16 -0.47
CA ALA A 50 13.94 11.62 -1.86
C ALA A 50 15.36 11.73 -2.42
N LYS A 51 16.34 12.16 -1.59
CA LYS A 51 17.75 12.19 -1.97
C LYS A 51 18.27 10.78 -2.32
N HIS A 52 18.14 9.82 -1.39
CA HIS A 52 18.56 8.45 -1.65
C HIS A 52 17.82 7.79 -2.82
N LEU A 53 16.54 8.11 -2.98
CA LEU A 53 15.75 7.62 -4.10
C LEU A 53 16.25 8.19 -5.44
N SER A 54 16.64 9.47 -5.45
CA SER A 54 17.21 10.12 -6.63
C SER A 54 18.55 9.50 -7.02
N ASP A 55 19.40 9.23 -6.04
CA ASP A 55 20.69 8.56 -6.24
C ASP A 55 20.49 7.13 -6.77
N LEU A 56 19.57 6.37 -6.18
CA LEU A 56 19.25 4.99 -6.57
C LEU A 56 18.70 4.90 -8.01
N LEU A 57 17.86 5.85 -8.41
CA LEU A 57 17.23 5.87 -9.72
C LEU A 57 18.07 6.61 -10.78
N GLU A 58 19.10 7.35 -10.36
CA GLU A 58 19.83 8.32 -11.17
C GLU A 58 18.87 9.28 -11.91
N ILE A 59 17.85 9.76 -11.20
CA ILE A 59 16.82 10.68 -11.67
C ILE A 59 16.56 11.67 -10.55
N ASP A 60 16.48 12.97 -10.85
CA ASP A 60 16.05 13.96 -9.86
C ASP A 60 14.59 13.68 -9.45
N ILE A 61 14.36 13.37 -8.17
CA ILE A 61 13.03 13.21 -7.58
C ILE A 61 12.72 14.43 -6.71
N PRO A 62 11.96 15.40 -7.21
CA PRO A 62 11.67 16.62 -6.45
C PRO A 62 10.88 16.30 -5.18
N VAL A 63 11.18 16.99 -4.09
CA VAL A 63 10.37 16.90 -2.87
C VAL A 63 9.17 17.82 -3.02
N VAL A 64 7.99 17.24 -3.16
CA VAL A 64 6.74 17.98 -3.35
C VAL A 64 5.71 17.48 -2.34
N ARG A 65 5.56 18.25 -1.25
CA ARG A 65 4.54 17.97 -0.23
C ARG A 65 3.18 18.51 -0.68
N ARG A 66 2.47 17.71 -1.46
CA ARG A 66 1.09 18.00 -1.91
C ARG A 66 0.19 16.80 -1.68
N LYS A 67 -1.10 17.05 -1.46
CA LYS A 67 -2.11 15.98 -1.47
C LYS A 67 -2.21 15.43 -2.90
N ILE A 68 -2.36 14.11 -2.98
CA ILE A 68 -2.65 13.39 -4.22
C ILE A 68 -4.01 12.73 -4.09
N PHE A 69 -4.78 12.83 -5.16
CA PHE A 69 -6.02 12.09 -5.35
C PHE A 69 -5.85 11.21 -6.59
N LEU A 70 -6.36 9.99 -6.50
CA LEU A 70 -6.23 8.94 -7.51
C LEU A 70 -7.61 8.55 -8.02
N GLU A 71 -7.75 8.59 -9.34
CA GLU A 71 -8.98 8.27 -10.06
C GLU A 71 -8.84 6.95 -10.83
N CYS A 72 -9.96 6.39 -11.31
CA CYS A 72 -9.90 5.20 -12.14
C CYS A 72 -9.09 5.48 -13.41
N GLY A 73 -8.19 4.56 -13.77
CA GLY A 73 -7.23 4.72 -14.85
C GLY A 73 -5.90 5.34 -14.42
N ASP A 74 -5.80 5.88 -13.19
CA ASP A 74 -4.53 6.39 -12.70
C ASP A 74 -3.51 5.29 -12.45
N LYS A 75 -2.26 5.67 -12.76
CA LYS A 75 -1.06 4.84 -12.60
C LYS A 75 -0.03 5.62 -11.80
N ALA A 76 0.63 4.95 -10.87
CA ALA A 76 1.68 5.54 -10.06
C ALA A 76 2.77 4.54 -9.71
N ILE A 77 3.97 5.05 -9.48
CA ILE A 77 5.05 4.31 -8.82
C ILE A 77 4.98 4.59 -7.33
N LEU A 78 4.77 3.56 -6.53
CA LEU A 78 4.93 3.60 -5.08
C LEU A 78 6.37 3.19 -4.75
N ALA A 79 7.17 4.14 -4.29
CA ALA A 79 8.51 3.91 -3.76
C ALA A 79 8.42 3.78 -2.23
N TYR A 80 8.22 2.55 -1.77
CA TYR A 80 8.05 2.23 -0.36
C TYR A 80 9.41 1.98 0.29
N TYR A 81 9.80 2.86 1.21
CA TYR A 81 10.97 2.63 2.05
C TYR A 81 10.61 1.75 3.24
N TYR A 82 11.36 0.69 3.47
CA TYR A 82 11.30 -0.07 4.70
C TYR A 82 12.66 -0.07 5.38
N GLY A 83 12.67 0.09 6.70
CA GLY A 83 13.88 0.21 7.50
C GLY A 83 13.69 1.19 8.66
N ALA A 84 14.75 1.40 9.45
CA ALA A 84 14.76 2.44 10.48
C ALA A 84 14.61 3.85 9.86
N PRO A 85 14.13 4.85 10.60
CA PRO A 85 14.05 6.22 10.12
C PRO A 85 15.40 6.72 9.57
N VAL A 86 15.36 7.47 8.47
CA VAL A 86 16.55 8.10 7.89
C VAL A 86 16.74 9.47 8.53
N GLU A 87 17.91 9.71 9.09
CA GLU A 87 18.26 11.00 9.69
C GLU A 87 18.33 12.11 8.62
N PRO A 88 18.02 13.37 8.98
CA PRO A 88 17.89 14.49 8.02
C PRO A 88 19.08 14.69 7.07
N ASP A 89 20.29 14.44 7.55
CA ASP A 89 21.55 14.69 6.83
C ASP A 89 22.33 13.40 6.51
N SER A 90 21.68 12.24 6.63
CA SER A 90 22.35 10.96 6.37
C SER A 90 22.80 10.86 4.91
N GLU A 91 24.06 10.44 4.71
CA GLU A 91 24.58 10.11 3.37
C GLU A 91 24.28 8.67 2.97
N THR A 92 23.90 7.82 3.93
CA THR A 92 23.57 6.42 3.71
C THR A 92 22.21 6.06 4.30
N LEU A 93 21.59 5.01 3.76
CA LEU A 93 20.42 4.41 4.40
C LEU A 93 20.87 3.66 5.66
N PRO A 94 20.05 3.65 6.72
CA PRO A 94 20.25 2.78 7.89
C PRO A 94 20.45 1.33 7.48
N HIS A 95 21.20 0.57 8.30
CA HIS A 95 21.48 -0.83 8.00
C HIS A 95 20.19 -1.64 7.76
N GLY A 96 20.14 -2.33 6.61
CA GLY A 96 18.97 -3.11 6.18
C GLY A 96 17.80 -2.28 5.63
N GLY A 97 17.94 -0.95 5.55
CA GLY A 97 16.98 -0.05 4.92
C GLY A 97 17.06 -0.15 3.40
N GLN A 98 15.92 -0.35 2.73
CA GLN A 98 15.85 -0.37 1.28
C GLN A 98 14.51 0.10 0.73
N PHE A 99 14.50 0.43 -0.57
CA PHE A 99 13.29 0.75 -1.31
C PHE A 99 12.73 -0.49 -1.99
N MET A 100 11.42 -0.68 -1.85
CA MET A 100 10.63 -1.59 -2.65
C MET A 100 9.69 -0.79 -3.53
N PHE A 101 9.61 -1.18 -4.80
CA PHE A 101 8.85 -0.44 -5.78
C PHE A 101 7.61 -1.22 -6.19
N PHE A 102 6.48 -0.53 -6.25
CA PHE A 102 5.25 -1.08 -6.79
C PHE A 102 4.73 -0.20 -7.92
N TYR A 103 4.33 -0.84 -9.01
CA TYR A 103 3.41 -0.28 -9.96
C TYR A 103 2.00 -0.37 -9.38
N LEU A 104 1.40 0.80 -9.15
CA LEU A 104 0.05 0.95 -8.67
C LEU A 104 -0.87 1.34 -9.84
N GLU A 105 -1.98 0.63 -9.96
CA GLU A 105 -3.02 0.91 -10.96
C GLU A 105 -4.39 0.92 -10.29
N ILE A 106 -5.15 2.00 -10.49
CA ILE A 106 -6.52 2.13 -10.01
C ILE A 106 -7.48 1.73 -11.12
N LEU A 107 -8.33 0.77 -10.84
CA LEU A 107 -9.30 0.25 -11.79
C LEU A 107 -10.72 0.43 -11.25
N PRO A 108 -11.72 0.57 -12.13
CA PRO A 108 -13.11 0.42 -11.70
C PRO A 108 -13.27 -0.97 -11.09
N LYS A 109 -14.09 -1.09 -10.04
CA LYS A 109 -14.42 -2.40 -9.47
C LYS A 109 -14.97 -3.29 -10.57
N THR A 110 -14.28 -4.40 -10.84
CA THR A 110 -14.86 -5.44 -11.67
C THR A 110 -15.93 -6.13 -10.86
N THR A 111 -17.18 -6.11 -11.33
CA THR A 111 -18.29 -6.82 -10.71
C THR A 111 -18.04 -8.32 -10.85
N THR A 112 -17.22 -8.91 -9.98
CA THR A 112 -17.29 -10.34 -9.73
C THR A 112 -18.51 -10.56 -8.84
N SER A 113 -19.67 -10.49 -9.47
CA SER A 113 -20.89 -11.10 -8.97
C SER A 113 -20.60 -12.60 -8.89
N GLU A 114 -20.40 -13.15 -7.69
CA GLU A 114 -20.91 -14.47 -7.28
C GLU A 114 -20.39 -14.99 -5.92
N ASN A 115 -19.30 -14.49 -5.31
CA ASN A 115 -18.71 -15.19 -4.13
C ASN A 115 -18.77 -14.47 -2.77
N ASN A 116 -19.32 -13.26 -2.66
CA ASN A 116 -19.29 -12.54 -1.38
C ASN A 116 -20.44 -12.87 -0.42
N GLU A 117 -21.59 -13.34 -0.91
CA GLU A 117 -22.68 -13.78 -0.01
C GLU A 117 -22.32 -15.10 0.70
N ASP A 118 -21.66 -16.03 -0.01
CA ASP A 118 -21.19 -17.29 0.55
C ASP A 118 -20.14 -17.11 1.65
N LEU A 119 -19.21 -16.16 1.50
CA LEU A 119 -18.18 -15.88 2.50
C LEU A 119 -18.77 -15.29 3.80
N VAL A 120 -19.77 -14.41 3.69
CA VAL A 120 -20.43 -13.83 4.87
C VAL A 120 -21.29 -14.88 5.59
N SER A 121 -21.93 -15.79 4.84
CA SER A 121 -22.70 -16.90 5.42
C SER A 121 -21.79 -17.90 6.16
N GLN A 122 -20.67 -18.29 5.55
CA GLN A 122 -19.70 -19.22 6.17
C GLN A 122 -19.03 -18.64 7.43
N ILE A 123 -18.77 -17.33 7.47
CA ILE A 123 -18.21 -16.67 8.67
C ILE A 123 -19.25 -16.62 9.79
N SER A 124 -20.52 -16.38 9.47
CA SER A 124 -21.59 -16.29 10.46
C SER A 124 -21.88 -17.66 11.09
N GLU A 125 -21.92 -18.73 10.29
CA GLU A 125 -22.09 -20.10 10.78
C GLU A 125 -20.91 -20.58 11.64
N GLY A 126 -19.68 -20.17 11.32
CA GLY A 126 -18.50 -20.49 12.12
C GLY A 126 -18.43 -19.77 13.48
N LEU A 127 -19.04 -18.59 13.58
CA LEU A 127 -19.07 -17.79 14.83
C LEU A 127 -20.13 -18.28 15.81
N GLU A 128 -21.28 -18.76 15.34
CA GLU A 128 -22.30 -19.36 16.21
C GLU A 128 -21.83 -20.69 16.83
N ALA A 129 -21.00 -21.46 16.11
CA ALA A 129 -20.44 -22.72 16.61
C ALA A 129 -19.35 -22.56 17.69
N HIS A 130 -18.93 -21.34 18.02
CA HIS A 130 -17.91 -21.03 19.03
C HIS A 130 -18.41 -20.07 20.12
N MET A 131 -19.73 -19.92 20.27
CA MET A 131 -20.28 -19.33 21.47
C MET A 131 -19.98 -20.27 22.64
N TRP A 132 -18.98 -19.89 23.44
CA TRP A 132 -18.71 -20.44 24.78
C TRP A 132 -20.03 -20.50 25.55
N ASP A 133 -20.47 -21.71 25.94
CA ASP A 133 -21.60 -21.91 26.84
C ASP A 133 -21.11 -21.71 28.28
N PRO A 134 -21.48 -20.61 28.97
CA PRO A 134 -20.93 -20.30 30.29
C PRO A 134 -21.46 -21.22 31.41
N ASP A 135 -22.35 -22.16 31.11
CA ASP A 135 -23.02 -23.02 32.10
C ASP A 135 -22.38 -24.42 32.26
N GLU A 136 -21.27 -24.73 31.57
CA GLU A 136 -20.66 -26.07 31.56
C GLU A 136 -19.54 -26.33 32.61
N ASP A 137 -19.31 -25.42 33.57
CA ASP A 137 -18.31 -25.62 34.63
C ASP A 137 -18.93 -25.54 36.05
N THR A 138 -19.77 -26.53 36.39
CA THR A 138 -19.99 -26.89 37.80
C THR A 138 -20.08 -28.41 37.95
N GLU A 139 -18.92 -29.09 37.97
CA GLU A 139 -18.82 -30.39 38.62
C GLU A 139 -18.51 -30.20 40.12
N GLU A 140 -19.45 -30.68 40.93
CA GLU A 140 -19.34 -30.82 42.38
C GLU A 140 -18.13 -31.69 42.75
N VAL A 141 -17.14 -31.13 43.44
CA VAL A 141 -16.16 -31.93 44.18
C VAL A 141 -16.74 -32.19 45.56
N GLY A 142 -17.41 -33.34 45.71
CA GLY A 142 -17.82 -33.87 47.01
C GLY A 142 -16.61 -34.36 47.83
N GLY A 143 -16.64 -34.11 49.14
CA GLY A 143 -15.69 -34.62 50.13
C GLY A 143 -15.64 -33.81 51.40
#